data_AF-A0A355C7Q1-F1
#
_entry.id   AF-A0A355C7Q1-F1
#
_cell.length_a   1.000
_cell.length_b   1.000
_cell.length_c   1.000
_cell.angle_alpha   90.00
_cell.angle_beta   90.00
_cell.angle_gamma   90.00
#
_symmetry.space_group_name_H-M   'P 1'
#
loop_
_entity.id
_entity.type
_entity.pdbx_description
1 polymer ?
#
loop_
_entity_poly.entity_id
_entity_poly.type
_entity_poly.pdbx_seq_one_letter_code
_entity_poly.pdbx_strand_id
1 'polypeptide(L)'
;MLTLKVINEDREEVIRKLAKKRFAAEDIINQIVALDETRRSSQTLLDSQLSEINLLSKSIGGLMKEGKKAEAEIAKQQVSELKELSKLNEAGLREAEAAIQNLLVIIPNLPHDSVPEGKSAEDNLVERSGGNIPQLSTDALPHWELAKKYDLIDFEWGVKITGAGFPVYKAKGSRLQRALINFFLDNARDAGFVEIQPPYVVNAASGFATGQLPDKEGQMYHVGLDDLYLIPTAEVPVTNLYRDVILDEKDLPVKNTAYS
;
A
#
# COMPACT_ATOMS: atom_id res chain seq x y z
N MET A 1 2.42 -5.21 1.84
CA MET A 1 3.73 -5.08 2.51
C MET A 1 4.32 -6.48 2.72
N LEU A 2 5.64 -6.60 2.83
CA LEU A 2 6.27 -7.86 3.23
C LEU A 2 5.94 -8.18 4.69
N THR A 3 5.87 -9.46 5.03
CA THR A 3 5.62 -9.88 6.42
C THR A 3 6.93 -9.97 7.20
N LEU A 4 6.86 -9.73 8.51
CA LEU A 4 8.02 -9.92 9.40
C LEU A 4 8.56 -11.35 9.35
N LYS A 5 7.66 -12.33 9.17
CA LYS A 5 8.04 -13.74 9.01
C LYS A 5 9.00 -13.94 7.83
N VAL A 6 8.64 -13.44 6.64
CA VAL A 6 9.48 -13.55 5.44
C VAL A 6 10.83 -12.84 5.64
N ILE A 7 10.82 -11.67 6.29
CA ILE A 7 12.05 -10.92 6.55
C ILE A 7 12.97 -11.67 7.53
N ASN A 8 12.42 -12.27 8.57
CA ASN A 8 13.18 -12.99 9.60
C ASN A 8 13.68 -14.36 9.13
N GLU A 9 12.88 -15.10 8.34
CA GLU A 9 13.22 -16.45 7.87
C GLU A 9 14.18 -16.42 6.66
N ASP A 10 13.99 -15.47 5.73
CA ASP A 10 14.66 -15.46 4.42
C ASP A 10 15.41 -14.13 4.15
N ARG A 11 16.04 -13.55 5.17
CA ARG A 11 16.69 -12.22 5.10
C ARG A 11 17.60 -12.04 3.88
N GLU A 12 18.51 -12.98 3.64
CA GLU A 12 19.47 -12.89 2.53
C GLU A 12 18.76 -12.89 1.17
N GLU A 13 17.72 -13.71 1.03
CA GLU A 13 16.94 -13.82 -0.19
C GLU A 13 16.11 -12.56 -0.44
N VAL A 14 15.53 -11.97 0.61
CA VAL A 14 14.86 -10.67 0.55
C VAL A 14 15.81 -9.59 0.04
N ILE A 15 17.02 -9.49 0.62
CA ILE A 15 18.03 -8.50 0.21
C ILE A 15 18.43 -8.73 -1.25
N ARG A 16 18.71 -9.98 -1.63
CA ARG A 16 19.09 -10.35 -3.01
C ARG A 16 18.02 -9.97 -4.03
N LYS A 17 16.75 -10.29 -3.74
CA LYS A 17 15.61 -9.98 -4.62
C LYS A 17 15.37 -8.47 -4.74
N LEU A 18 15.50 -7.72 -3.65
CA LEU A 18 15.37 -6.26 -3.67
C LEU A 18 16.55 -5.60 -4.41
N ALA A 19 17.74 -6.18 -4.38
CA ALA A 19 18.90 -5.70 -5.14
C ALA A 19 18.65 -5.74 -6.67
N LYS A 20 17.82 -6.67 -7.18
CA LYS A 20 17.38 -6.66 -8.59
C LYS A 20 16.66 -5.37 -8.97
N LYS A 21 15.93 -4.76 -8.02
CA LYS A 21 15.25 -3.46 -8.17
C LYS A 21 16.17 -2.27 -7.85
N ARG A 22 17.47 -2.51 -7.65
CA ARG A 22 18.45 -1.50 -7.19
C ARG A 22 18.07 -0.84 -5.86
N PHE A 23 17.26 -1.53 -5.04
CA PHE A 23 16.89 -1.05 -3.73
C PHE A 23 17.92 -1.54 -2.70
N ALA A 24 18.65 -0.61 -2.09
CA ALA A 24 19.62 -0.91 -1.02
C ALA A 24 18.87 -1.31 0.26
N ALA A 25 18.50 -2.59 0.34
CA ALA A 25 17.61 -3.09 1.38
C ALA A 25 18.33 -3.40 2.71
N GLU A 26 19.64 -3.63 2.67
CA GLU A 26 20.38 -4.24 3.79
C GLU A 26 20.17 -3.50 5.11
N ASP A 27 20.45 -2.19 5.16
CA ASP A 27 20.29 -1.39 6.38
C ASP A 27 18.86 -1.38 6.90
N ILE A 28 17.88 -1.20 6.01
CA ILE A 28 16.46 -1.15 6.37
C ILE A 28 16.00 -2.50 6.93
N ILE A 29 16.40 -3.60 6.30
CA ILE A 29 16.05 -4.95 6.74
C ILE A 29 16.69 -5.24 8.11
N ASN A 30 17.95 -4.84 8.31
CA ASN A 30 18.66 -5.01 9.58
C ASN A 30 17.99 -4.22 10.71
N GLN A 31 17.54 -3.00 10.43
CA GLN A 31 16.77 -2.18 11.36
C GLN A 31 15.44 -2.84 11.72
N ILE A 32 14.69 -3.37 10.74
CA ILE A 32 13.42 -4.07 11.00
C ILE A 32 13.64 -5.27 11.92
N VAL A 33 14.68 -6.07 11.69
CA VAL A 33 14.98 -7.24 12.51
C VAL A 33 15.31 -6.83 13.96
N ALA A 34 16.13 -5.80 14.15
CA ALA A 34 16.46 -5.28 15.47
C ALA A 34 15.24 -4.69 16.21
N LEU A 35 14.36 -3.99 15.49
CA LEU A 35 13.11 -3.50 16.05
C LEU A 35 12.14 -4.63 16.40
N ASP A 36 12.06 -5.70 15.59
CA ASP A 36 11.21 -6.85 15.91
C ASP A 36 11.74 -7.62 17.12
N GLU A 37 13.05 -7.72 17.32
CA GLU A 37 13.65 -8.25 18.55
C GLU A 37 13.29 -7.40 19.78
N THR A 38 13.34 -6.07 19.64
CA THR A 38 12.92 -5.12 20.68
C THR A 38 11.43 -5.28 20.99
N ARG A 39 10.60 -5.41 19.96
CA ARG A 39 9.15 -5.63 20.07
C ARG A 39 8.85 -6.93 20.81
N ARG A 40 9.49 -8.05 20.42
CA ARG A 40 9.28 -9.37 21.04
C ARG A 40 9.76 -9.42 22.50
N SER A 41 10.91 -8.82 22.79
CA SER A 41 11.43 -8.76 24.17
C SER A 41 10.56 -7.88 25.06
N SER A 42 10.14 -6.70 24.57
CA SER A 42 9.22 -5.81 25.29
C SER A 42 7.87 -6.47 25.56
N GLN A 43 7.31 -7.19 24.58
CA GLN A 43 6.09 -7.97 24.76
C GLN A 43 6.25 -9.04 25.85
N THR A 44 7.34 -9.81 25.81
CA THR A 44 7.60 -10.88 26.79
C THR A 44 7.74 -10.31 28.21
N LEU A 45 8.46 -9.19 28.35
CA LEU A 45 8.62 -8.50 29.63
C LEU A 45 7.28 -7.96 30.14
N LEU A 46 6.48 -7.35 29.26
CA LEU A 46 5.16 -6.84 29.60
C LEU A 46 4.24 -7.96 30.09
N ASP A 47 4.18 -9.09 29.37
CA ASP A 47 3.37 -10.25 29.76
C ASP A 47 3.81 -10.83 31.12
N SER A 48 5.12 -10.92 31.36
CA SER A 48 5.67 -11.37 32.64
C SER A 48 5.30 -10.42 33.79
N GLN A 49 5.44 -9.10 33.58
CA GLN A 49 5.12 -8.08 34.57
C GLN A 49 3.63 -8.03 34.89
N LEU A 50 2.76 -8.12 33.89
CA LEU A 50 1.31 -8.18 34.08
C LEU A 50 0.90 -9.45 34.85
N SER A 51 1.53 -10.58 34.56
CA SER A 51 1.32 -11.82 35.32
C SER A 51 1.74 -11.66 36.79
N GLU A 52 2.92 -11.08 37.04
CA GLU A 52 3.44 -10.84 38.39
C GLU A 52 2.58 -9.86 39.18
N ILE A 53 2.13 -8.75 38.56
CA ILE A 53 1.17 -7.79 39.13
C ILE A 53 -0.10 -8.52 39.57
N ASN A 54 -0.64 -9.41 38.74
CA ASN A 54 -1.85 -10.15 39.05
C ASN A 54 -1.67 -11.12 40.22
N LEU A 55 -0.50 -11.78 40.32
CA LEU A 55 -0.17 -12.67 41.43
C LEU A 55 0.00 -11.89 42.75
N LEU A 56 0.78 -10.81 42.75
CA LEU A 56 1.01 -9.96 43.91
C LEU A 56 -0.29 -9.27 44.37
N SER A 57 -1.11 -8.79 43.43
CA SER A 57 -2.39 -8.16 43.76
C SER A 57 -3.35 -9.13 44.49
N LYS A 58 -3.33 -10.42 44.11
CA LYS A 58 -4.10 -11.46 44.80
C LYS A 58 -3.53 -11.79 46.18
N SER A 59 -2.21 -11.83 46.34
CA SER A 59 -1.56 -12.16 47.62
C SER A 59 -1.73 -11.06 48.67
N ILE A 60 -1.78 -9.78 48.27
CA ILE A 60 -2.02 -8.64 49.18
C ILE A 60 -3.31 -8.82 50.00
N GLY A 61 -4.40 -9.28 49.37
CA GLY A 61 -5.66 -9.54 50.07
C GLY A 61 -5.55 -10.66 51.10
N GLY A 62 -4.71 -11.67 50.86
CA GLY A 62 -4.40 -12.74 51.82
C GLY A 62 -3.53 -12.25 52.97
N LEU A 63 -2.44 -11.55 52.68
CA LEU A 63 -1.52 -10.99 53.68
C LEU A 63 -2.22 -10.02 54.65
N MET A 64 -3.14 -9.21 54.14
CA MET A 64 -3.96 -8.30 54.96
C MET A 64 -4.91 -9.06 55.90
N LYS A 65 -5.48 -10.19 55.45
CA LYS A 65 -6.34 -11.06 56.29
C LYS A 65 -5.52 -11.81 57.36
N GLU A 66 -4.29 -12.18 57.05
CA GLU A 66 -3.35 -12.82 57.98
C GLU A 66 -2.72 -11.84 58.99
N GLY A 67 -3.00 -10.54 58.88
CA GLY A 67 -2.44 -9.51 59.77
C GLY A 67 -1.00 -9.10 59.44
N LYS A 68 -0.40 -9.62 58.35
CA LYS A 68 0.97 -9.34 57.89
C LYS A 68 1.05 -8.01 57.12
N LYS A 69 0.76 -6.91 57.81
CA LYS A 69 0.66 -5.57 57.20
C LYS A 69 1.96 -5.09 56.54
N ALA A 70 3.12 -5.42 57.11
CA ALA A 70 4.41 -5.02 56.54
C ALA A 70 4.67 -5.68 55.18
N GLU A 71 4.41 -6.99 55.07
CA GLU A 71 4.56 -7.75 53.82
C GLU A 71 3.56 -7.28 52.77
N ALA A 72 2.32 -6.97 53.17
CA ALA A 72 1.31 -6.42 52.27
C ALA A 72 1.71 -5.05 51.69
N GLU A 73 2.37 -4.20 52.48
CA GLU A 73 2.81 -2.87 52.01
C GLU A 73 4.00 -2.97 51.05
N ILE A 74 4.94 -3.89 51.30
CA ILE A 74 6.03 -4.22 50.36
C ILE A 74 5.45 -4.71 49.03
N ALA A 75 4.49 -5.63 49.07
CA ALA A 75 3.85 -6.15 47.86
C ALA A 75 3.10 -5.05 47.08
N LYS A 76 2.45 -4.09 47.77
CA LYS A 76 1.85 -2.91 47.09
C LYS A 76 2.89 -2.04 46.40
N GLN A 77 4.02 -1.80 47.05
CA GLN A 77 5.12 -1.02 46.48
C GLN A 77 5.68 -1.70 45.22
N GLN A 78 5.93 -3.00 45.28
CA GLN A 78 6.35 -3.81 44.12
C GLN A 78 5.34 -3.75 42.98
N VAL A 79 4.04 -3.87 43.28
CA VAL A 79 2.98 -3.72 42.25
C VAL A 79 3.01 -2.32 41.62
N SER A 80 3.27 -1.27 42.40
CA SER A 80 3.39 0.09 41.86
C SER A 80 4.59 0.23 40.93
N GLU A 81 5.75 -0.32 41.31
CA GLU A 81 6.97 -0.29 40.49
C GLU A 81 6.79 -1.09 39.19
N LEU A 82 6.22 -2.30 39.27
CA LEU A 82 5.92 -3.12 38.10
C LEU A 82 4.93 -2.44 37.15
N LYS A 83 3.96 -1.68 37.67
CA LYS A 83 3.03 -0.90 36.84
C LYS A 83 3.73 0.21 36.07
N GLU A 84 4.66 0.92 36.69
CA GLU A 84 5.43 1.95 35.98
C GLU A 84 6.36 1.34 34.93
N LEU A 85 7.02 0.21 35.23
CA LEU A 85 7.81 -0.53 34.25
C LEU A 85 6.95 -1.08 33.10
N SER A 86 5.74 -1.57 33.38
CA SER A 86 4.81 -2.07 32.36
C SER A 86 4.41 -0.95 31.40
N LYS A 87 4.14 0.27 31.89
CA LYS A 87 3.84 1.42 31.02
C LYS A 87 5.01 1.76 30.10
N LEU A 88 6.24 1.70 30.61
CA LEU A 88 7.44 1.96 29.79
C LEU A 88 7.60 0.90 28.69
N ASN A 89 7.43 -0.38 29.03
CA ASN A 89 7.50 -1.48 28.07
C ASN A 89 6.37 -1.40 27.03
N GLU A 90 5.16 -1.01 27.43
CA GLU A 90 4.04 -0.79 26.52
C GLU A 90 4.31 0.36 25.54
N ALA A 91 4.91 1.46 26.01
CA ALA A 91 5.32 2.56 25.15
C ALA A 91 6.40 2.11 24.15
N GLY A 92 7.45 1.43 24.63
CA GLY A 92 8.52 0.90 23.77
C GLY A 92 8.01 -0.12 22.74
N LEU A 93 7.04 -0.94 23.11
CA LEU A 93 6.37 -1.86 22.18
C LEU A 93 5.67 -1.10 21.04
N ARG A 94 4.85 -0.10 21.38
CA ARG A 94 4.12 0.71 20.39
C ARG A 94 5.07 1.49 19.48
N GLU A 95 6.14 2.05 20.03
CA GLU A 95 7.17 2.76 19.26
C GLU A 95 7.88 1.82 18.28
N ALA A 96 8.26 0.61 18.72
CA ALA A 96 8.86 -0.39 17.86
C ALA A 96 7.90 -0.83 16.73
N GLU A 97 6.62 -1.06 17.04
CA GLU A 97 5.60 -1.41 16.04
C GLU A 97 5.40 -0.31 14.99
N ALA A 98 5.30 0.95 15.43
CA ALA A 98 5.17 2.08 14.53
C ALA A 98 6.42 2.25 13.65
N ALA A 99 7.62 2.11 14.23
CA ALA A 99 8.88 2.19 13.49
C ALA A 99 9.00 1.08 12.45
N ILE A 100 8.65 -0.16 12.82
CA ILE A 100 8.60 -1.31 11.89
C ILE A 100 7.64 -1.00 10.74
N GLN A 101 6.43 -0.54 11.04
CA GLN A 101 5.44 -0.24 10.01
C GLN A 101 5.96 0.82 9.03
N ASN A 102 6.56 1.90 9.53
CA ASN A 102 7.12 2.96 8.70
C ASN A 102 8.22 2.45 7.76
N LEU A 103 9.07 1.51 8.23
CA LEU A 103 10.09 0.88 7.39
C LEU A 103 9.49 -0.11 6.39
N LEU A 104 8.49 -0.90 6.79
CA LEU A 104 7.84 -1.87 5.89
C LEU A 104 7.13 -1.21 4.71
N VAL A 105 6.53 -0.04 4.94
CA VAL A 105 5.78 0.70 3.92
C VAL A 105 6.67 1.18 2.78
N ILE A 106 7.96 1.46 3.05
CA ILE A 106 8.87 1.95 2.03
C ILE A 106 9.55 0.85 1.21
N ILE A 107 9.44 -0.42 1.64
CA ILE A 107 10.04 -1.56 0.96
C ILE A 107 9.16 -1.99 -0.23
N PRO A 108 9.69 -2.04 -1.46
CA PRO A 108 8.92 -2.49 -2.61
C PRO A 108 8.65 -4.00 -2.54
N ASN A 109 7.63 -4.46 -3.27
CA ASN A 109 7.36 -5.90 -3.35
C ASN A 109 8.56 -6.67 -3.94
N LEU A 110 8.76 -7.94 -3.54
CA LEU A 110 9.82 -8.76 -4.09
C LEU A 110 9.53 -9.12 -5.55
N PRO A 111 10.47 -8.91 -6.49
CA PRO A 111 10.30 -9.41 -7.84
C PRO A 111 10.26 -10.95 -7.84
N HIS A 112 9.38 -11.52 -8.66
CA HIS A 112 9.35 -12.97 -8.91
C HIS A 112 10.65 -13.43 -9.59
N ASP A 113 11.03 -14.70 -9.41
CA ASP A 113 12.30 -15.21 -9.94
C ASP A 113 12.38 -15.20 -11.47
N SER A 114 11.23 -15.20 -12.15
CA SER A 114 11.14 -15.05 -13.61
C SER A 114 11.40 -13.63 -14.12
N VAL A 115 11.45 -12.62 -13.24
CA VAL A 115 11.69 -11.23 -13.65
C VAL A 115 13.17 -11.06 -13.97
N PRO A 116 13.52 -10.66 -15.20
CA PRO A 116 14.91 -10.43 -15.59
C PRO A 116 15.51 -9.27 -14.81
N GLU A 117 16.82 -9.28 -14.63
CA GLU A 117 17.54 -8.14 -14.08
C GLU A 117 17.64 -7.03 -15.13
N GLY A 118 17.43 -5.79 -14.69
CA GLY A 118 17.51 -4.61 -15.53
C GLY A 118 17.80 -3.36 -14.70
N LYS A 119 18.28 -2.31 -15.36
CA LYS A 119 18.52 -0.97 -14.80
C LYS A 119 17.54 0.05 -15.35
N SER A 120 17.13 -0.11 -16.61
CA SER A 120 16.27 0.85 -17.30
C SER A 120 15.30 0.16 -18.26
N ALA A 121 14.45 0.95 -18.92
CA ALA A 121 13.44 0.43 -19.83
C ALA A 121 14.03 -0.29 -21.05
N GLU A 122 15.29 0.00 -21.39
CA GLU A 122 16.04 -0.63 -22.48
C GLU A 122 16.42 -2.09 -22.18
N ASP A 123 16.45 -2.49 -20.90
CA ASP A 123 16.72 -3.88 -20.50
C ASP A 123 15.46 -4.76 -20.53
N ASN A 124 14.29 -4.19 -20.85
CA ASN A 124 13.04 -4.94 -20.93
C ASN A 124 13.05 -5.93 -22.10
N LEU A 125 12.56 -7.14 -21.85
CA LEU A 125 12.44 -8.18 -22.86
C LEU A 125 11.09 -8.08 -23.59
N VAL A 126 11.12 -8.21 -24.92
CA VAL A 126 9.92 -8.30 -25.75
C VAL A 126 9.45 -9.76 -25.77
N GLU A 127 8.48 -10.10 -24.93
CA GLU A 127 7.93 -11.46 -24.82
C GLU A 127 7.09 -11.86 -26.05
N ARG A 128 6.33 -10.91 -26.62
CA ARG A 128 5.47 -11.15 -27.77
C ARG A 128 5.26 -9.87 -28.57
N SER A 129 5.29 -10.02 -29.88
CA SER A 129 4.88 -8.99 -30.85
C SER A 129 3.83 -9.59 -31.77
N GLY A 130 2.85 -8.80 -32.21
CA GLY A 130 1.77 -9.30 -33.05
C GLY A 130 1.07 -8.21 -33.84
N GLY A 131 0.31 -8.65 -34.85
CA GLY A 131 -0.38 -7.77 -35.80
C GLY A 131 0.50 -7.35 -36.98
N ASN A 132 -0.14 -6.68 -37.94
CA ASN A 132 0.57 -6.06 -39.07
C ASN A 132 0.90 -4.63 -38.68
N ILE A 133 2.18 -4.34 -38.43
CA ILE A 133 2.64 -2.97 -38.19
C ILE A 133 2.55 -2.22 -39.52
N PRO A 134 1.74 -1.15 -39.62
CA PRO A 134 1.58 -0.43 -40.88
C PRO A 134 2.89 0.26 -41.26
N GLN A 135 3.29 0.13 -42.52
CA GLN A 135 4.36 0.96 -43.09
C GLN A 135 3.77 2.36 -43.32
N LEU A 136 4.20 3.31 -42.50
CA LEU A 136 3.81 4.70 -42.65
C LEU A 136 4.59 5.35 -43.79
N SER A 137 3.92 6.23 -44.53
CA SER A 137 4.56 7.06 -45.55
C SER A 137 5.42 8.16 -44.89
N THR A 138 6.34 8.75 -45.67
CA THR A 138 7.25 9.81 -45.18
C THR A 138 6.52 11.10 -44.80
N ASP A 139 5.28 11.28 -45.27
CA ASP A 139 4.39 12.40 -44.95
C ASP A 139 3.36 12.04 -43.86
N ALA A 140 3.50 10.91 -43.18
CA ALA A 140 2.63 10.53 -42.07
C ALA A 140 2.72 11.57 -40.94
N LEU A 141 1.55 11.99 -40.46
CA LEU A 141 1.45 13.02 -39.44
C LEU A 141 1.33 12.41 -38.04
N PRO A 142 1.95 13.02 -37.02
CA PRO A 142 1.74 12.61 -35.65
C PRO A 142 0.31 12.88 -35.19
N HIS A 143 -0.12 12.20 -34.12
CA HIS A 143 -1.52 12.22 -33.69
C HIS A 143 -2.04 13.62 -33.32
N TRP A 144 -1.19 14.51 -32.78
CA TRP A 144 -1.59 15.87 -32.42
C TRP A 144 -1.88 16.75 -33.66
N GLU A 145 -1.15 16.56 -34.76
CA GLU A 145 -1.43 17.24 -36.03
C GLU A 145 -2.70 16.69 -36.69
N LEU A 146 -2.92 15.37 -36.63
CA LEU A 146 -4.17 14.76 -37.09
C LEU A 146 -5.36 15.27 -36.28
N ALA A 147 -5.21 15.39 -34.97
CA ALA A 147 -6.24 15.91 -34.09
C ALA A 147 -6.64 17.34 -34.46
N LYS A 148 -5.66 18.20 -34.80
CA LYS A 148 -5.91 19.57 -35.28
C LYS A 148 -6.52 19.57 -36.70
N LYS A 149 -5.94 18.80 -37.63
CA LYS A 149 -6.38 18.70 -39.04
C LYS A 149 -7.84 18.28 -39.17
N TYR A 150 -8.30 17.38 -38.31
CA TYR A 150 -9.67 16.86 -38.31
C TYR A 150 -10.58 17.48 -37.23
N ASP A 151 -10.11 18.52 -36.55
CA ASP A 151 -10.84 19.23 -35.49
C ASP A 151 -11.39 18.29 -34.38
N LEU A 152 -10.57 17.34 -33.94
CA LEU A 152 -10.94 16.30 -32.97
C LEU A 152 -10.60 16.66 -31.53
N ILE A 153 -9.51 17.39 -31.33
CA ILE A 153 -9.00 17.78 -30.00
C ILE A 153 -8.55 19.24 -30.06
N ASP A 154 -8.99 20.03 -29.08
CA ASP A 154 -8.63 21.41 -28.87
C ASP A 154 -7.77 21.55 -27.62
N PHE A 155 -6.46 21.77 -27.83
CA PHE A 155 -5.50 21.92 -26.74
C PHE A 155 -5.51 23.33 -26.15
N GLU A 156 -5.85 24.35 -26.95
CA GLU A 156 -5.89 25.75 -26.50
C GLU A 156 -7.05 25.97 -25.53
N TRP A 157 -8.22 25.38 -25.80
CA TRP A 157 -9.34 25.39 -24.86
C TRP A 157 -8.98 24.69 -23.56
N GLY A 158 -8.23 23.60 -23.65
CA GLY A 158 -7.67 22.88 -22.52
C GLY A 158 -6.83 23.74 -21.58
N VAL A 159 -5.83 24.41 -22.16
CA VAL A 159 -4.96 25.35 -21.43
C VAL A 159 -5.77 26.49 -20.82
N LYS A 160 -6.77 27.00 -21.54
CA LYS A 160 -7.63 28.09 -21.07
C LYS A 160 -8.51 27.68 -19.87
N ILE A 161 -9.02 26.45 -19.85
CA ILE A 161 -9.93 25.97 -18.81
C ILE A 161 -9.17 25.48 -17.57
N THR A 162 -8.01 24.83 -17.77
CA THR A 162 -7.29 24.14 -16.69
C THR A 162 -5.79 24.44 -16.69
N GLY A 163 -5.10 24.23 -17.82
CA GLY A 163 -3.65 24.38 -17.92
C GLY A 163 -3.02 23.40 -18.90
N ALA A 164 -1.68 23.33 -18.92
CA ALA A 164 -0.96 22.38 -19.76
C ALA A 164 -1.33 20.93 -19.39
N GLY A 165 -1.51 20.06 -20.38
CA GLY A 165 -1.82 18.64 -20.18
C GLY A 165 -3.31 18.26 -20.18
N PHE A 166 -4.24 19.21 -20.31
CA PHE A 166 -5.69 18.96 -20.25
C PHE A 166 -6.38 19.15 -21.60
N PRO A 167 -6.49 18.16 -22.50
CA PRO A 167 -7.12 18.33 -23.82
C PRO A 167 -8.66 18.40 -23.78
N VAL A 168 -9.26 19.19 -24.69
CA VAL A 168 -10.72 19.14 -24.92
C VAL A 168 -11.03 18.36 -26.19
N TYR A 169 -11.74 17.23 -26.06
CA TYR A 169 -12.19 16.43 -27.22
C TYR A 169 -13.48 17.00 -27.81
N LYS A 170 -13.56 17.10 -29.14
CA LYS A 170 -14.70 17.69 -29.87
C LYS A 170 -15.36 16.69 -30.81
N ALA A 171 -16.67 16.84 -31.01
CA ALA A 171 -17.47 16.12 -32.01
C ALA A 171 -17.08 14.63 -32.18
N LYS A 172 -16.43 14.29 -33.31
CA LYS A 172 -15.98 12.92 -33.60
C LYS A 172 -14.90 12.41 -32.64
N GLY A 173 -14.01 13.27 -32.16
CA GLY A 173 -12.99 12.92 -31.17
C GLY A 173 -13.62 12.52 -29.83
N SER A 174 -14.58 13.31 -29.34
CA SER A 174 -15.33 12.99 -28.12
C SER A 174 -16.14 11.69 -28.29
N ARG A 175 -16.81 11.51 -29.43
CA ARG A 175 -17.54 10.27 -29.73
C ARG A 175 -16.63 9.05 -29.79
N LEU A 176 -15.44 9.18 -30.38
CA LEU A 176 -14.45 8.10 -30.48
C LEU A 176 -13.94 7.69 -29.09
N GLN A 177 -13.61 8.65 -28.24
CA GLN A 177 -13.13 8.37 -26.88
C GLN A 177 -14.17 7.56 -26.09
N ARG A 178 -15.45 7.96 -26.13
CA ARG A 178 -16.55 7.20 -25.50
C ARG A 178 -16.76 5.82 -26.15
N ALA A 179 -16.62 5.71 -27.46
CA ALA A 179 -16.74 4.44 -28.15
C ALA A 179 -15.64 3.45 -27.74
N LEU A 180 -14.41 3.93 -27.53
CA LEU A 180 -13.30 3.11 -27.04
C LEU A 180 -13.55 2.61 -25.61
N ILE A 181 -14.05 3.46 -24.72
CA ILE A 181 -14.41 3.06 -23.35
C ILE A 181 -15.43 1.93 -23.39
N ASN A 182 -16.56 2.15 -24.07
CA ASN A 182 -17.62 1.15 -24.14
C ASN A 182 -17.13 -0.15 -24.77
N PHE A 183 -16.33 -0.06 -25.85
CA PHE A 183 -15.73 -1.24 -26.47
C PHE A 183 -14.90 -2.05 -25.46
N PHE A 184 -14.01 -1.42 -24.69
CA PHE A 184 -13.19 -2.15 -23.73
C PHE A 184 -14.00 -2.72 -22.55
N LEU A 185 -15.01 -2.00 -22.06
CA LEU A 185 -15.92 -2.49 -21.03
C LEU A 185 -16.72 -3.70 -21.52
N ASP A 186 -17.27 -3.64 -22.74
CA ASP A 186 -17.98 -4.76 -23.37
C ASP A 186 -17.06 -6.00 -23.51
N ASN A 187 -15.83 -5.82 -23.99
CA ASN A 187 -14.86 -6.92 -24.11
C ASN A 187 -14.49 -7.51 -22.73
N ALA A 188 -14.34 -6.68 -21.70
CA ALA A 188 -14.03 -7.14 -20.36
C ALA A 188 -15.21 -7.91 -19.75
N ARG A 189 -16.44 -7.44 -19.94
CA ARG A 189 -17.65 -8.18 -19.56
C ARG A 189 -17.71 -9.54 -20.25
N ASP A 190 -17.46 -9.59 -21.56
CA ASP A 190 -17.48 -10.83 -22.33
C ASP A 190 -16.34 -11.80 -21.90
N ALA A 191 -15.23 -11.26 -21.36
CA ALA A 191 -14.16 -12.02 -20.69
C ALA A 191 -14.48 -12.43 -19.22
N GLY A 192 -15.69 -12.11 -18.74
CA GLY A 192 -16.19 -12.49 -17.42
C GLY A 192 -15.70 -11.59 -16.28
N PHE A 193 -15.40 -10.33 -16.56
CA PHE A 193 -15.20 -9.31 -15.52
C PHE A 193 -16.54 -8.68 -15.13
N VAL A 194 -16.71 -8.40 -13.84
CA VAL A 194 -17.83 -7.62 -13.33
C VAL A 194 -17.49 -6.14 -13.45
N GLU A 195 -18.31 -5.41 -14.19
CA GLU A 195 -18.15 -3.96 -14.33
C GLU A 195 -18.56 -3.24 -13.05
N ILE A 196 -17.70 -2.33 -12.58
CA ILE A 196 -17.88 -1.53 -11.37
C ILE A 196 -17.65 -0.05 -11.69
N GLN A 197 -18.47 0.82 -11.11
CA GLN A 197 -18.25 2.26 -11.12
C GLN A 197 -17.77 2.73 -9.74
N PRO A 198 -16.46 2.87 -9.50
CA PRO A 198 -15.93 3.31 -8.22
C PRO A 198 -16.04 4.85 -8.04
N PRO A 199 -15.94 5.36 -6.80
CA PRO A 199 -15.70 6.78 -6.54
C PRO A 199 -14.37 7.26 -7.15
N TYR A 200 -14.34 8.50 -7.62
CA TYR A 200 -13.12 9.13 -8.18
C TYR A 200 -12.26 9.85 -7.14
N VAL A 201 -12.76 9.96 -5.92
CA VAL A 201 -12.03 10.43 -4.74
C VAL A 201 -12.00 9.32 -3.68
N VAL A 202 -10.87 9.17 -3.01
CA VAL A 202 -10.68 8.14 -1.98
C VAL A 202 -10.03 8.73 -0.73
N ASN A 203 -10.24 8.07 0.41
CA ASN A 203 -9.53 8.40 1.65
C ASN A 203 -8.08 7.91 1.63
N ALA A 204 -7.25 8.44 2.54
CA ALA A 204 -5.84 8.10 2.67
C ALA A 204 -5.59 6.59 2.85
N ALA A 205 -6.45 5.90 3.62
CA ALA A 205 -6.32 4.45 3.82
C ALA A 205 -6.36 3.66 2.51
N SER A 206 -7.10 4.15 1.51
CA SER A 206 -7.22 3.48 0.21
C SER A 206 -5.96 3.65 -0.63
N GLY A 207 -5.41 4.87 -0.69
CA GLY A 207 -4.12 5.13 -1.34
C GLY A 207 -2.96 4.39 -0.66
N PHE A 208 -3.01 4.24 0.66
CA PHE A 208 -2.00 3.48 1.42
C PHE A 208 -2.05 1.98 1.10
N ALA A 209 -3.25 1.40 1.03
CA ALA A 209 -3.43 -0.03 0.79
C ALA A 209 -2.88 -0.48 -0.58
N THR A 210 -2.97 0.36 -1.60
CA THR A 210 -2.49 0.08 -2.97
C THR A 210 -1.09 0.66 -3.25
N GLY A 211 -0.44 1.27 -2.25
CA GLY A 211 0.95 1.70 -2.32
C GLY A 211 1.20 3.07 -2.95
N GLN A 212 0.15 3.83 -3.29
CA GLN A 212 0.29 5.22 -3.73
C GLN A 212 0.62 6.15 -2.57
N LEU A 213 0.18 5.82 -1.35
CA LEU A 213 0.57 6.53 -0.13
C LEU A 213 1.54 5.70 0.72
N PRO A 214 2.57 6.33 1.32
CA PRO A 214 2.93 7.75 1.28
C PRO A 214 3.34 8.21 -0.13
N ASP A 215 2.81 9.37 -0.57
CA ASP A 215 2.97 9.88 -1.95
C ASP A 215 4.39 10.40 -2.19
N LYS A 216 5.31 9.49 -2.51
CA LYS A 216 6.72 9.82 -2.72
C LYS A 216 6.95 10.67 -3.97
N GLU A 217 5.99 10.70 -4.89
CA GLU A 217 6.15 11.29 -6.23
C GLU A 217 5.11 12.38 -6.56
N GLY A 218 4.20 12.70 -5.63
CA GLY A 218 3.15 13.70 -5.85
C GLY A 218 2.14 13.27 -6.92
N GLN A 219 1.89 11.96 -7.04
CA GLN A 219 1.06 11.38 -8.09
C GLN A 219 -0.44 11.56 -7.84
N MET A 220 -0.85 11.92 -6.61
CA MET A 220 -2.25 12.09 -6.25
C MET A 220 -2.58 13.56 -5.95
N TYR A 221 -3.62 14.09 -6.60
CA TYR A 221 -4.17 15.39 -6.21
C TYR A 221 -4.91 15.26 -4.87
N HIS A 222 -4.58 16.12 -3.91
CA HIS A 222 -5.19 16.16 -2.58
C HIS A 222 -6.26 17.26 -2.48
N VAL A 223 -7.45 16.87 -2.03
CA VAL A 223 -8.59 17.74 -1.72
C VAL A 223 -8.58 18.04 -0.22
N GLY A 224 -7.88 19.12 0.16
CA GLY A 224 -7.57 19.39 1.56
C GLY A 224 -8.76 19.68 2.48
N LEU A 225 -9.91 20.13 1.96
CA LEU A 225 -11.09 20.43 2.80
C LEU A 225 -11.68 19.16 3.42
N ASP A 226 -11.74 18.09 2.63
CA ASP A 226 -12.38 16.82 3.00
C ASP A 226 -11.35 15.71 3.31
N ASP A 227 -10.05 16.02 3.18
CA ASP A 227 -8.94 15.08 3.29
C ASP A 227 -9.10 13.84 2.38
N LEU A 228 -9.42 14.11 1.11
CA LEU A 228 -9.61 13.09 0.07
C LEU A 228 -8.57 13.25 -1.05
N TYR A 229 -8.37 12.19 -1.81
CA TYR A 229 -7.41 12.16 -2.91
C TYR A 229 -8.11 11.77 -4.21
N LEU A 230 -7.83 12.48 -5.31
CA LEU A 230 -8.25 12.03 -6.64
C LEU A 230 -7.46 10.79 -7.02
N ILE A 231 -8.16 9.78 -7.54
CA ILE A 231 -7.54 8.50 -7.90
C ILE A 231 -6.63 8.68 -9.12
N PRO A 232 -5.41 8.11 -9.13
CA PRO A 232 -4.56 8.07 -10.32
C PRO A 232 -4.97 6.95 -11.29
N THR A 233 -5.78 5.99 -10.82
CA THR A 233 -6.28 4.83 -11.56
C THR A 233 -7.46 4.19 -10.80
N ALA A 234 -8.38 3.54 -11.51
CA ALA A 234 -9.46 2.75 -10.93
C ALA A 234 -8.96 1.59 -10.05
N GLU A 235 -7.70 1.16 -10.21
CA GLU A 235 -7.08 0.12 -9.36
C GLU A 235 -7.20 0.45 -7.87
N VAL A 236 -7.00 1.73 -7.49
CA VAL A 236 -7.04 2.17 -6.10
C VAL A 236 -8.39 1.85 -5.44
N PRO A 237 -9.52 2.39 -5.92
CA PRO A 237 -10.81 2.11 -5.30
C PRO A 237 -11.30 0.68 -5.57
N VAL A 238 -11.05 0.09 -6.74
CA VAL A 238 -11.54 -1.27 -7.07
C VAL A 238 -10.88 -2.31 -6.19
N THR A 239 -9.57 -2.23 -5.95
CA THR A 239 -8.87 -3.15 -5.04
C THR A 239 -9.37 -3.00 -3.59
N ASN A 240 -9.68 -1.76 -3.19
CA ASN A 240 -10.15 -1.46 -1.84
C ASN A 240 -11.62 -1.85 -1.57
N LEU A 241 -12.39 -2.31 -2.57
CA LEU A 241 -13.74 -2.86 -2.36
C LEU A 241 -13.73 -4.03 -1.35
N TYR A 242 -12.60 -4.74 -1.28
CA TYR A 242 -12.41 -5.91 -0.44
C TYR A 242 -11.44 -5.66 0.73
N ARG A 243 -11.10 -4.40 1.02
CA ARG A 243 -10.30 -4.07 2.21
C ARG A 243 -11.08 -4.48 3.46
N ASP A 244 -10.41 -5.16 4.38
CA ASP A 244 -10.99 -5.67 5.63
C ASP A 244 -12.15 -6.67 5.42
N VAL A 245 -12.23 -7.30 4.24
CA VAL A 245 -13.20 -8.35 3.89
C VAL A 245 -12.51 -9.72 3.84
N ILE A 246 -13.13 -10.74 4.41
CA ILE A 246 -12.72 -12.14 4.24
C ILE A 246 -13.55 -12.73 3.10
N LEU A 247 -12.89 -13.10 2.01
CA LEU A 247 -13.52 -13.75 0.86
C LEU A 247 -13.57 -15.28 1.06
N ASP A 248 -14.66 -15.91 0.61
CA ASP A 248 -14.72 -17.36 0.49
C ASP A 248 -13.90 -17.82 -0.71
N GLU A 249 -13.18 -18.94 -0.59
CA GLU A 249 -12.36 -19.51 -1.67
C GLU A 249 -13.17 -19.77 -2.95
N LYS A 250 -14.45 -20.17 -2.80
CA LYS A 250 -15.37 -20.43 -3.91
C LYS A 250 -15.68 -19.18 -4.75
N ASP A 251 -15.49 -17.99 -4.20
CA ASP A 251 -15.74 -16.71 -4.88
C ASP A 251 -14.52 -16.26 -5.71
N LEU A 252 -13.38 -16.96 -5.59
CA LEU A 252 -12.16 -16.67 -6.34
C LEU A 252 -12.13 -17.41 -7.69
N PRO A 253 -11.59 -16.79 -8.76
CA PRO A 253 -11.05 -15.43 -8.81
C PRO A 253 -12.15 -14.35 -8.92
N VAL A 254 -12.05 -13.32 -8.10
CA VAL A 254 -12.82 -12.08 -8.27
C VAL A 254 -12.20 -11.26 -9.40
N LYS A 255 -12.99 -10.89 -10.39
CA LYS A 255 -12.54 -10.14 -11.57
C LYS A 255 -13.41 -8.90 -11.75
N ASN A 256 -12.84 -7.72 -11.55
CA ASN A 256 -13.53 -6.45 -11.74
C ASN A 256 -12.89 -5.61 -12.84
N THR A 257 -13.72 -4.87 -13.56
CA THR A 257 -13.29 -3.85 -14.54
C THR A 257 -14.02 -2.54 -14.26
N ALA A 258 -13.40 -1.42 -14.57
CA ALA A 258 -13.96 -0.10 -14.30
C ALA A 258 -13.42 0.92 -15.31
N TYR A 259 -14.20 1.97 -15.54
CA TYR A 259 -13.77 3.20 -16.21
C TYR A 259 -13.85 4.35 -15.20
N SER A 260 -12.80 5.15 -15.11
CA SER A 260 -12.69 6.31 -14.22
C SER A 260 -11.85 7.42 -14.86
#